data_AF-A0A9D6R1C2-F1
#
_entry.id   AF-A0A9D6R1C2-F1
#
_cell.length_a   1.000
_cell.length_b   1.000
_cell.length_c   1.000
_cell.angle_alpha   90.00
_cell.angle_beta   90.00
_cell.angle_gamma   90.00
#
_symmetry.space_group_name_H-M   'P 1'
#
loop_
_entity.id
_entity.type
_entity.pdbx_description
1 polymer ?
#
loop_
_entity_poly.entity_id
_entity_poly.type
_entity_poly.pdbx_seq_one_letter_code
_entity_poly.pdbx_strand_id
1 'polypeptide(L)' 'MIKLYKDGKMSLNTLASKLELSVSETIDLLAEFGVESPIEYDDYLKGFEAFR' A
#
# COMPACT_ATOMS: atom_id res chain seq x y z
N MET A 1 6.91 10.45 -1.03
CA MET A 1 5.82 9.57 -0.55
C MET A 1 5.99 8.15 -1.03
N ILE A 2 5.98 7.88 -2.34
CA ILE A 2 6.17 6.53 -2.92
C ILE A 2 7.46 5.85 -2.40
N LYS A 3 8.58 6.57 -2.29
CA LYS A 3 9.82 6.04 -1.71
C LYS A 3 9.67 5.59 -0.25
N LEU A 4 8.87 6.29 0.55
CA LEU A 4 8.64 5.89 1.95
C LEU A 4 7.78 4.62 2.04
N TYR A 5 6.82 4.47 1.13
CA TYR A 5 6.06 3.23 0.99
C TYR A 5 6.97 2.08 0.55
N LYS A 6 7.77 2.26 -0.53
CA LYS A 6 8.75 1.26 -0.99
C LYS A 6 9.76 0.85 0.09
N ASP A 7 10.21 1.79 0.92
CA ASP A 7 11.13 1.52 2.04
C ASP A 7 10.44 0.84 3.24
N GLY A 8 9.12 0.57 3.18
CA GLY A 8 8.33 0.03 4.30
C GLY A 8 8.11 1.02 5.45
N LYS A 9 8.48 2.30 5.27
CA LYS A 9 8.37 3.36 6.29
C LYS A 9 7.00 4.03 6.33
N MET A 10 6.11 3.68 5.41
CA MET A 10 4.76 4.20 5.31
C MET A 10 3.83 3.07 4.86
N SER A 11 2.71 2.89 5.56
CA SER A 11 1.71 1.91 5.17
C SER A 11 0.96 2.35 3.91
N LEU A 12 0.38 1.38 3.20
CA LEU A 12 -0.48 1.66 2.05
C LEU A 12 -1.66 2.57 2.43
N ASN A 13 -2.26 2.35 3.61
CA ASN A 13 -3.41 3.13 4.06
C ASN A 13 -3.05 4.60 4.36
N THR A 14 -1.87 4.84 4.94
CA THR A 14 -1.35 6.20 5.15
C THR A 14 -1.00 6.87 3.82
N LEU A 15 -0.47 6.12 2.85
CA LEU A 15 -0.21 6.65 1.51
C LEU A 15 -1.52 7.04 0.81
N ALA A 16 -2.53 6.18 0.83
CA ALA A 16 -3.85 6.42 0.24
C ALA A 16 -4.53 7.66 0.84
N SER A 17 -4.54 7.77 2.17
CA SER A 17 -5.07 8.95 2.87
C SER A 17 -4.35 10.25 2.50
N LYS A 18 -3.02 10.21 2.28
CA LYS A 18 -2.24 11.39 1.86
C LYS A 18 -2.45 11.77 0.39
N LEU A 19 -2.84 10.81 -0.44
CA LEU A 19 -3.16 11.01 -1.85
C LEU A 19 -4.63 11.38 -2.06
N GLU A 20 -5.45 11.35 -1.00
CA GLU A 20 -6.90 11.50 -1.07
C GLU A 20 -7.55 10.47 -2.01
N LEU A 21 -6.96 9.29 -2.07
CA LEU A 21 -7.43 8.15 -2.86
C LEU A 21 -7.90 7.02 -1.95
N SER A 22 -8.76 6.16 -2.47
CA SER A 22 -8.99 4.86 -1.85
C SER A 22 -7.73 3.98 -1.91
N VAL A 23 -7.70 2.93 -1.09
CA VAL A 23 -6.61 1.95 -1.10
C VAL A 23 -6.49 1.30 -2.48
N SER A 24 -7.61 0.95 -3.13
CA SER A 24 -7.62 0.35 -4.47
C SER A 24 -7.05 1.29 -5.53
N GLU A 25 -7.52 2.54 -5.58
CA GLU A 25 -6.99 3.54 -6.52
C GLU A 25 -5.50 3.80 -6.31
N THR A 26 -5.04 3.73 -5.05
CA THR A 26 -3.62 3.84 -4.73
C THR A 26 -2.82 2.64 -5.23
N ILE A 27 -3.36 1.43 -5.16
CA ILE A 27 -2.72 0.22 -5.71
C ILE A 27 -2.62 0.32 -7.23
N ASP A 28 -3.70 0.72 -7.90
CA ASP A 28 -3.73 0.89 -9.36
C ASP A 28 -2.69 1.92 -9.80
N LEU A 29 -2.63 3.07 -9.12
CA LEU A 29 -1.62 4.09 -9.36
C LEU A 29 -0.19 3.55 -9.17
N LEU A 30 0.07 2.81 -8.10
CA LEU A 30 1.38 2.20 -7.85
C LEU A 30 1.76 1.21 -8.97
N ALA A 31 0.81 0.41 -9.46
CA ALA A 31 1.01 -0.51 -10.56
C ALA A 31 1.35 0.21 -11.87
N GLU A 32 0.66 1.31 -12.19
CA GLU A 32 0.97 2.16 -13.35
C GLU A 32 2.41 2.68 -13.33
N PHE A 33 2.95 2.97 -12.15
CA PHE A 33 4.34 3.41 -11.96
C PHE A 33 5.35 2.26 -11.81
N GLY A 34 4.94 1.00 -11.95
CA GLY A 34 5.81 -0.17 -11.75
C GLY A 34 6.35 -0.28 -10.32
N VAL A 35 5.58 0.22 -9.35
CA VAL A 35 5.92 0.13 -7.93
C VAL A 35 5.33 -1.16 -7.38
N GLU A 36 6.18 -2.17 -7.25
CA GLU A 36 5.83 -3.39 -6.56
C GLU A 36 5.54 -3.11 -5.07
N SER A 37 4.54 -3.80 -4.54
CA SER A 37 4.23 -3.77 -3.11
C SER A 37 5.42 -4.33 -2.33
N PRO A 38 5.89 -3.66 -1.26
CA PRO A 38 6.92 -4.18 -0.37
C PRO A 38 6.42 -5.35 0.50
N ILE A 39 5.13 -5.67 0.41
CA ILE A 39 4.45 -6.71 1.18
C ILE A 39 3.81 -7.68 0.19
N GLU A 40 4.03 -8.97 0.38
CA GLU A 40 3.34 -9.98 -0.40
C GLU A 40 1.84 -10.00 -0.04
N TYR A 41 1.00 -10.36 -1.02
CA TYR A 41 -0.45 -10.37 -0.87
C TYR A 41 -0.92 -11.25 0.32
N ASP A 42 -0.22 -12.37 0.55
CA ASP A 42 -0.50 -13.28 1.65
C ASP A 42 -0.24 -12.63 3.02
N ASP A 43 0.77 -11.78 3.12
CA ASP A 43 1.09 -11.07 4.36
C ASP A 43 0.13 -9.90 4.61
N TYR A 44 -0.39 -9.30 3.54
CA TYR A 44 -1.50 -8.35 3.64
C TYR A 44 -2.76 -9.01 4.21
N LEU A 45 -3.16 -10.17 3.69
CA LEU A 45 -4.35 -10.89 4.16
C LEU A 45 -4.23 -11.27 5.64
N LYS A 46 -3.07 -11.77 6.08
CA LYS A 46 -2.82 -12.05 7.51
C LYS A 46 -2.96 -10.80 8.38
N GLY A 47 -2.43 -9.66 7.92
CA GLY A 47 -2.54 -8.39 8.62
C GLY A 47 -3.99 -7.91 8.72
N PHE A 48 -4.78 -8.08 7.66
CA PHE A 48 -6.20 -7.75 7.63
C PHE A 48 -7.02 -8.65 8.57
N GLU A 49 -6.77 -9.96 8.56
CA GLU A 49 -7.42 -10.92 9.46
C GLU A 49 -7.10 -10.66 10.93
N ALA A 50 -5.85 -10.33 11.26
CA ALA A 50 -5.43 -10.01 12.62
C ALA A 50 -6.00 -8.67 13.15
N PHE A 51 -6.41 -7.77 12.26
CA PHE A 51 -7.02 -6.49 12.62
C PHE A 51 -8.54 -6.61 12.84
N ARG A 52 -9.16 -7.73 12.45
CA ARG A 52 -10.60 -7.96 12.53
C ARG A 52 -11.05 -8.50 13.89
#